data_AF-A0A0B2R613-F1
#
_entry.id   AF-A0A0B2R613-F1
#
_cell.length_a   1.000
_cell.length_b   1.000
_cell.length_c   1.000
_cell.angle_alpha   90.00
_cell.angle_beta   90.00
_cell.angle_gamma   90.00
#
_symmetry.space_group_name_H-M   'P 1'
#
loop_
_entity.id
_entity.type
_entity.pdbx_description
1 polymer ?
#
loop_
_entity_poly.entity_id
_entity_poly.type
_entity_poly.pdbx_seq_one_letter_code
_entity_poly.pdbx_strand_id
1 'polypeptide(L)'
;MGSFIGHILPGTLFLLVGTWHIWGSVMRYVSNPKTFRVQVWNPVPGFNGRLKHLELYVISIGAFIDLCVELLLATRLRFFVGGALNTTYFNNFEHSGMLLMFLIFGVVALLSEKTRRLPLPENALCLIAAAAFCAEYLLFYFHSTTHKGLEGYYHVLLAFLIGLCIISSVSGALLPTSFPVDLCNGIAIALQGIWFYQTAFVLYGPMLPSGCKLRDSNITCHPKESEVRGELFANAQLFVAVLAVLVGTVASYGFAASRYGNCEELASNAS
;
A
#
# COMPACT_ATOMS: atom_id res chain seq x y z
N MET A 1 -1.27 -17.35 -7.73
CA MET A 1 -0.67 -18.21 -6.71
C MET A 1 0.31 -17.35 -5.97
N GLY A 2 0.07 -17.16 -4.69
CA GLY A 2 0.96 -16.39 -3.85
C GLY A 2 2.31 -17.09 -3.67
N SER A 3 3.37 -16.31 -3.56
CA SER A 3 4.65 -16.80 -3.04
C SER A 3 5.06 -15.93 -1.86
N PHE A 4 5.97 -16.45 -1.03
CA PHE A 4 6.51 -15.68 0.09
C PHE A 4 7.12 -14.35 -0.40
N ILE A 5 7.98 -14.41 -1.42
CA ILE A 5 8.64 -13.22 -1.98
C ILE A 5 7.62 -12.29 -2.65
N GLY A 6 6.65 -12.84 -3.38
CA GLY A 6 5.59 -12.08 -4.04
C GLY A 6 4.67 -11.32 -3.07
N HIS A 7 4.72 -11.64 -1.77
CA HIS A 7 4.03 -10.86 -0.74
C HIS A 7 4.97 -9.90 -0.01
N ILE A 8 6.19 -10.32 0.32
CA ILE A 8 7.15 -9.48 1.04
C ILE A 8 7.57 -8.26 0.22
N LEU A 9 7.79 -8.42 -1.09
CA LEU A 9 8.26 -7.34 -1.95
C LEU A 9 7.23 -6.19 -2.03
N PRO A 10 5.97 -6.40 -2.46
CA PRO A 10 4.96 -5.34 -2.46
C PRO A 10 4.64 -4.88 -1.03
N GLY A 11 4.61 -5.78 -0.04
CA GLY A 11 4.40 -5.43 1.35
C GLY A 11 5.43 -4.44 1.88
N THR A 12 6.69 -4.57 1.46
CA THR A 12 7.77 -3.64 1.85
C THR A 12 7.54 -2.26 1.24
N LEU A 13 7.18 -2.21 -0.04
CA LEU A 13 6.91 -0.95 -0.73
C LEU A 13 5.74 -0.21 -0.08
N PHE A 14 4.61 -0.89 0.12
CA PHE A 14 3.43 -0.31 0.77
C PHE A 14 3.72 0.11 2.22
N LEU A 15 4.45 -0.68 3.00
CA LEU A 15 4.77 -0.31 4.38
C LEU A 15 5.68 0.92 4.45
N LEU A 16 6.70 1.00 3.60
CA LEU A 16 7.59 2.16 3.52
C LEU A 16 6.85 3.41 3.08
N VAL A 17 6.04 3.32 2.01
CA VAL A 17 5.25 4.46 1.52
C VAL A 17 4.19 4.87 2.54
N GLY A 18 3.47 3.92 3.15
CA GLY A 18 2.45 4.21 4.15
C GLY A 18 3.01 4.89 5.40
N THR A 19 4.11 4.39 5.94
CA THR A 19 4.79 5.03 7.09
C THR A 19 5.33 6.41 6.74
N TRP A 20 5.85 6.58 5.52
CA TRP A 20 6.26 7.87 4.99
C TRP A 20 5.08 8.85 4.89
N HIS A 21 3.91 8.40 4.40
CA HIS A 21 2.69 9.21 4.34
C HIS A 21 2.20 9.65 5.71
N ILE A 22 2.19 8.73 6.70
CA ILE A 22 1.83 9.07 8.08
C ILE A 22 2.74 10.18 8.60
N TRP A 23 4.07 10.02 8.44
CA TRP A 23 5.04 11.02 8.88
C TRP A 23 4.88 12.36 8.14
N GLY A 24 4.74 12.33 6.82
CA GLY A 24 4.56 13.52 6.00
C GLY A 24 3.30 14.30 6.35
N SER A 25 2.18 13.60 6.54
CA SER A 25 0.90 14.20 6.96
C SER A 25 1.01 14.85 8.34
N VAL A 26 1.59 14.15 9.31
CA VAL A 26 1.83 14.67 10.67
C VAL A 26 2.72 15.91 10.62
N MET A 27 3.84 15.86 9.91
CA MET A 27 4.77 16.98 9.81
C MET A 27 4.14 18.19 9.14
N ARG A 28 3.38 18.01 8.06
CA ARG A 28 2.62 19.10 7.41
C ARG A 28 1.64 19.74 8.38
N TYR A 29 0.87 18.92 9.08
CA TYR A 29 -0.15 19.41 9.99
C TYR A 29 0.44 20.15 11.19
N VAL A 30 1.45 19.58 11.85
CA VAL A 30 2.12 20.23 12.99
C VAL A 30 2.81 21.53 12.57
N SER A 31 3.38 21.59 11.36
CA SER A 31 4.10 22.78 10.89
C SER A 31 3.17 23.96 10.58
N ASN A 32 1.99 23.71 9.98
CA ASN A 32 0.99 24.74 9.75
C ASN A 32 -0.42 24.13 9.61
N PRO A 33 -1.19 24.03 10.69
CA PRO A 33 -2.53 23.45 10.66
C PRO A 33 -3.51 24.25 9.78
N LYS A 34 -3.34 25.58 9.69
CA LYS A 34 -4.26 26.49 8.98
C LYS A 34 -4.15 26.37 7.46
N THR A 35 -2.97 26.07 6.95
CA THR A 35 -2.73 25.91 5.51
C THR A 35 -2.63 24.44 5.10
N PHE A 36 -3.04 23.51 5.97
CA PHE A 36 -2.94 22.09 5.70
C PHE A 36 -3.70 21.73 4.41
N ARG A 37 -3.04 20.91 3.59
CA ARG A 37 -3.60 20.30 2.39
C ARG A 37 -3.22 18.82 2.37
N VAL A 38 -4.16 17.98 1.98
CA VAL A 38 -3.93 16.58 1.60
C VAL A 38 -2.84 16.54 0.53
N GLN A 39 -1.95 15.55 0.61
CA GLN A 39 -1.02 15.27 -0.48
C GLN A 39 -0.95 13.77 -0.74
N VAL A 40 -1.17 13.38 -1.99
CA VAL A 40 -1.09 11.99 -2.46
C VAL A 40 0.35 11.47 -2.48
N TRP A 41 1.33 12.36 -2.34
CA TRP A 41 2.72 12.02 -2.16
C TRP A 41 3.41 13.12 -1.32
N ASN A 42 4.48 12.79 -0.62
CA ASN A 42 5.09 13.67 0.38
C ASN A 42 6.55 13.96 0.00
N PRO A 43 6.95 15.23 -0.12
CA PRO A 43 8.32 15.57 -0.47
C PRO A 43 9.30 15.32 0.68
N VAL A 44 10.54 14.93 0.35
CA VAL A 44 11.64 14.92 1.34
C VAL A 44 12.20 16.33 1.49
N PRO A 45 12.13 16.94 2.68
CA PRO A 45 12.79 18.21 2.94
C PRO A 45 14.32 18.03 2.98
N GLY A 46 15.06 19.04 2.51
CA GLY A 46 16.54 19.07 2.57
C GLY A 46 17.25 18.62 1.28
N PHE A 47 18.54 18.30 1.40
CA PHE A 47 19.42 17.86 0.29
C PHE A 47 19.38 18.76 -0.96
N ASN A 48 19.27 20.08 -0.78
CA ASN A 48 19.11 21.06 -1.88
C ASN A 48 17.95 20.71 -2.84
N GLY A 49 16.90 20.04 -2.35
CA GLY A 49 15.76 19.60 -3.18
C GLY A 49 16.04 18.41 -4.09
N ARG A 50 17.25 17.83 -4.08
CA ARG A 50 17.61 16.67 -4.94
C ARG A 50 16.73 15.45 -4.66
N LEU A 51 16.30 15.28 -3.42
CA LEU A 51 15.45 14.17 -2.98
C LEU A 51 13.98 14.55 -2.88
N LYS A 52 13.58 15.74 -3.37
CA LYS A 52 12.18 16.22 -3.25
C LYS A 52 11.18 15.15 -3.68
N HIS A 53 11.39 14.50 -4.83
CA HIS A 53 10.46 13.51 -5.42
C HIS A 53 10.83 12.06 -5.11
N LEU A 54 11.57 11.80 -4.02
CA LEU A 54 12.08 10.45 -3.72
C LEU A 54 10.96 9.41 -3.57
N GLU A 55 9.85 9.76 -2.94
CA GLU A 55 8.69 8.87 -2.81
C GLU A 55 8.16 8.40 -4.17
N LEU A 56 7.95 9.34 -5.09
CA LEU A 56 7.49 9.04 -6.45
C LEU A 56 8.49 8.22 -7.25
N TYR A 57 9.80 8.41 -7.02
CA TYR A 57 10.83 7.56 -7.61
C TYR A 57 10.79 6.14 -7.06
N VAL A 58 10.61 5.98 -5.75
CA VAL A 58 10.47 4.68 -5.10
C VAL A 58 9.25 3.93 -5.65
N ILE A 59 8.11 4.61 -5.78
CA ILE A 59 6.88 4.03 -6.35
C ILE A 59 7.10 3.65 -7.83
N SER A 60 7.57 4.58 -8.65
CA SER A 60 7.70 4.35 -10.11
C SER A 60 8.75 3.31 -10.44
N ILE A 61 9.95 3.39 -9.84
CA ILE A 61 11.03 2.45 -10.11
C ILE A 61 10.70 1.08 -9.50
N GLY A 62 10.13 1.05 -8.29
CA GLY A 62 9.68 -0.19 -7.65
C GLY A 62 8.65 -0.91 -8.50
N ALA A 63 7.58 -0.21 -8.90
CA ALA A 63 6.54 -0.76 -9.77
C ALA A 63 7.08 -1.20 -11.14
N PHE A 64 8.02 -0.46 -11.72
CA PHE A 64 8.65 -0.83 -12.99
C PHE A 64 9.49 -2.10 -12.88
N ILE A 65 10.33 -2.21 -11.84
CA ILE A 65 11.15 -3.40 -11.61
C ILE A 65 10.25 -4.61 -11.40
N ASP A 66 9.23 -4.49 -10.55
CA ASP A 66 8.32 -5.60 -10.25
C ASP A 66 7.51 -6.01 -11.50
N LEU A 67 7.05 -5.02 -12.29
CA LEU A 67 6.42 -5.27 -13.59
C LEU A 67 7.35 -6.05 -14.54
N CYS A 68 8.64 -5.71 -14.59
CA CYS A 68 9.61 -6.47 -15.38
C CYS A 68 9.82 -7.90 -14.85
N VAL A 69 9.83 -8.09 -13.53
CA VAL A 69 9.98 -9.41 -12.92
C VAL A 69 8.77 -10.29 -13.24
N GLU A 70 7.56 -9.80 -12.97
CA GLU A 70 6.30 -10.52 -13.21
C GLU A 70 6.08 -10.79 -14.69
N LEU A 71 6.24 -9.78 -15.55
CA LEU A 71 5.95 -9.92 -16.97
C LEU A 71 7.06 -10.64 -17.74
N LEU A 72 8.33 -10.32 -17.52
CA LEU A 72 9.42 -10.84 -18.36
C LEU A 72 10.05 -12.10 -17.79
N LEU A 73 10.37 -12.10 -16.49
CA LEU A 73 11.11 -13.20 -15.86
C LEU A 73 10.19 -14.35 -15.47
N ALA A 74 9.07 -14.08 -14.80
CA ALA A 74 8.17 -15.12 -14.31
C ALA A 74 7.46 -15.85 -15.47
N THR A 75 7.02 -15.12 -16.51
CA THR A 75 6.44 -15.74 -17.72
C THR A 75 7.48 -16.38 -18.65
N ARG A 76 8.78 -16.12 -18.43
CA ARG A 76 9.89 -16.47 -19.33
C ARG A 76 9.64 -16.05 -20.77
N LEU A 77 8.97 -14.92 -20.98
CA LEU A 77 8.53 -14.37 -22.28
C LEU A 77 7.60 -15.30 -23.07
N ARG A 78 7.02 -16.33 -22.44
CA ARG A 78 6.08 -17.27 -23.08
C ARG A 78 4.65 -16.78 -22.95
N PHE A 79 4.38 -15.64 -23.56
CA PHE A 79 3.08 -14.98 -23.45
C PHE A 79 1.96 -15.74 -24.16
N PHE A 80 2.26 -16.31 -25.32
CA PHE A 80 1.30 -17.00 -26.16
C PHE A 80 1.74 -18.45 -26.41
N VAL A 81 0.80 -19.39 -26.29
CA VAL A 81 0.98 -20.80 -26.63
C VAL A 81 -0.20 -21.20 -27.51
N GLY A 82 0.08 -21.65 -28.75
CA GLY A 82 -0.97 -22.04 -29.69
C GLY A 82 -1.88 -20.90 -30.16
N GLY A 83 -1.38 -19.66 -30.17
CA GLY A 83 -2.17 -18.47 -30.58
C GLY A 83 -3.08 -17.88 -29.50
N ALA A 84 -3.14 -18.50 -28.32
CA ALA A 84 -3.87 -18.00 -27.16
C ALA A 84 -2.93 -17.57 -26.04
N LEU A 85 -3.40 -16.69 -25.14
CA LEU A 85 -2.65 -16.27 -23.96
C LEU A 85 -2.37 -17.49 -23.07
N ASN A 86 -1.14 -17.61 -22.60
CA ASN A 86 -0.73 -18.74 -21.77
C ASN A 86 -1.36 -18.66 -20.38
N THR A 87 -2.39 -19.47 -20.15
CA THR A 87 -3.14 -19.52 -18.89
C THR A 87 -2.30 -19.97 -17.69
N THR A 88 -1.17 -20.65 -17.93
CA THR A 88 -0.21 -21.03 -16.87
C THR A 88 0.29 -19.82 -16.08
N TYR A 89 0.41 -18.67 -16.74
CA TYR A 89 0.96 -17.45 -16.15
C TYR A 89 -0.10 -16.39 -15.84
N PHE A 90 -1.39 -16.75 -15.83
CA PHE A 90 -2.49 -15.80 -15.66
C PHE A 90 -2.31 -14.85 -14.47
N ASN A 91 -1.91 -15.40 -13.32
CA ASN A 91 -1.67 -14.61 -12.11
C ASN A 91 -0.57 -13.55 -12.29
N ASN A 92 0.51 -13.87 -13.03
CA ASN A 92 1.58 -12.91 -13.29
C ASN A 92 1.10 -11.80 -14.23
N PHE A 93 0.18 -12.09 -15.15
CA PHE A 93 -0.46 -11.06 -15.99
C PHE A 93 -1.39 -10.16 -15.17
N GLU A 94 -2.16 -10.73 -14.24
CA GLU A 94 -2.98 -9.94 -13.30
C GLU A 94 -2.10 -9.03 -12.45
N HIS A 95 -1.04 -9.57 -11.83
CA HIS A 95 -0.07 -8.78 -11.07
C HIS A 95 0.58 -7.69 -11.93
N SER A 96 0.98 -8.01 -13.16
CA SER A 96 1.52 -7.03 -14.11
C SER A 96 0.53 -5.90 -14.40
N GLY A 97 -0.76 -6.21 -14.55
CA GLY A 97 -1.81 -5.21 -14.77
C GLY A 97 -1.97 -4.25 -13.58
N MET A 98 -1.91 -4.78 -12.37
CA MET A 98 -1.92 -3.99 -11.13
C MET A 98 -0.68 -3.09 -11.02
N LEU A 99 0.51 -3.64 -11.20
CA LEU A 99 1.78 -2.90 -11.13
C LEU A 99 1.86 -1.81 -12.19
N LEU A 100 1.30 -2.06 -13.37
CA LEU A 100 1.20 -1.05 -14.43
C LEU A 100 0.40 0.18 -13.97
N MET A 101 -0.69 0.00 -13.22
CA MET A 101 -1.49 1.13 -12.73
C MET A 101 -0.73 1.98 -11.70
N PHE A 102 0.02 1.35 -10.79
CA PHE A 102 0.90 2.06 -9.87
C PHE A 102 2.06 2.78 -10.58
N LEU A 103 2.61 2.16 -11.63
CA LEU A 103 3.61 2.79 -12.49
C LEU A 103 3.04 4.02 -13.22
N ILE A 104 1.83 3.91 -13.78
CA ILE A 104 1.13 5.04 -14.41
C ILE A 104 0.92 6.16 -13.41
N PHE A 105 0.44 5.87 -12.20
CA PHE A 105 0.30 6.86 -11.13
C PHE A 105 1.63 7.57 -10.85
N GLY A 106 2.70 6.82 -10.58
CA GLY A 106 4.00 7.39 -10.25
C GLY A 106 4.59 8.26 -11.36
N VAL A 107 4.49 7.82 -12.61
CA VAL A 107 4.95 8.57 -13.80
C VAL A 107 4.11 9.83 -14.00
N VAL A 108 2.78 9.76 -13.91
CA VAL A 108 1.90 10.92 -14.08
C VAL A 108 2.15 11.96 -12.98
N ALA A 109 2.32 11.54 -11.73
CA ALA A 109 2.67 12.43 -10.62
C ALA A 109 4.04 13.10 -10.84
N LEU A 110 5.05 12.35 -11.28
CA LEU A 110 6.38 12.90 -11.61
C LEU A 110 6.32 13.90 -12.77
N LEU A 111 5.55 13.60 -13.81
CA LEU A 111 5.37 14.49 -14.95
C LEU A 111 4.64 15.78 -14.54
N SER A 112 3.65 15.67 -13.67
CA SER A 112 2.92 16.83 -13.12
C SER A 112 3.85 17.76 -12.34
N GLU A 113 4.75 17.19 -11.54
CA GLU A 113 5.69 17.98 -10.73
C GLU A 113 6.86 18.57 -11.53
N LYS A 114 7.35 17.85 -12.54
CA LYS A 114 8.55 18.27 -13.29
C LYS A 114 8.25 19.07 -14.54
N THR A 115 7.05 18.96 -15.10
CA THR A 115 6.74 19.55 -16.40
C THR A 115 5.59 20.54 -16.29
N ARG A 116 5.71 21.66 -17.01
CA ARG A 116 4.61 22.63 -17.14
C ARG A 116 3.49 22.17 -18.09
N ARG A 117 3.67 21.02 -18.76
CA ARG A 117 2.76 20.54 -19.81
C ARG A 117 1.55 19.81 -19.25
N LEU A 118 1.67 19.25 -18.03
CA LEU A 118 0.60 18.48 -17.40
C LEU A 118 0.43 18.88 -15.92
N PRO A 119 0.11 20.14 -15.60
CA PRO A 119 -0.11 20.55 -14.21
C PRO A 119 -1.43 19.95 -13.71
N LEU A 120 -1.35 18.81 -13.03
CA LEU A 120 -2.53 18.19 -12.43
C LEU A 120 -2.75 18.72 -11.02
N PRO A 121 -3.99 19.07 -10.67
CA PRO A 121 -4.31 19.40 -9.29
C PRO A 121 -4.19 18.15 -8.42
N GLU A 122 -3.88 18.35 -7.14
CA GLU A 122 -3.73 17.29 -6.15
C GLU A 122 -4.94 16.34 -6.11
N ASN A 123 -6.15 16.89 -6.22
CA ASN A 123 -7.39 16.13 -6.24
C ASN A 123 -7.43 15.13 -7.40
N ALA A 124 -6.89 15.49 -8.57
CA ALA A 124 -6.81 14.58 -9.72
C ALA A 124 -5.79 13.47 -9.47
N LEU A 125 -4.64 13.78 -8.87
CA LEU A 125 -3.64 12.77 -8.51
C LEU A 125 -4.18 11.80 -7.45
N CYS A 126 -4.97 12.28 -6.49
CA CYS A 126 -5.70 11.43 -5.53
C CYS A 126 -6.67 10.46 -6.21
N LEU A 127 -7.39 10.90 -7.25
CA LEU A 127 -8.29 10.03 -8.03
C LEU A 127 -7.52 9.02 -8.89
N ILE A 128 -6.35 9.39 -9.42
CA ILE A 128 -5.48 8.46 -10.15
C ILE A 128 -4.93 7.39 -9.19
N ALA A 129 -4.50 7.77 -7.98
CA ALA A 129 -4.12 6.81 -6.95
C ALA A 129 -5.29 5.89 -6.57
N ALA A 130 -6.51 6.45 -6.39
CA ALA A 130 -7.71 5.66 -6.14
C ALA A 130 -8.00 4.67 -7.29
N ALA A 131 -7.77 5.06 -8.55
CA ALA A 131 -7.92 4.17 -9.70
C ALA A 131 -6.88 3.03 -9.68
N ALA A 132 -5.64 3.31 -9.27
CA ALA A 132 -4.62 2.27 -9.09
C ALA A 132 -5.01 1.27 -7.99
N PHE A 133 -5.44 1.75 -6.81
CA PHE A 133 -5.98 0.88 -5.76
C PHE A 133 -7.25 0.14 -6.19
N CYS A 134 -8.10 0.74 -7.03
CA CYS A 134 -9.29 0.08 -7.56
C CYS A 134 -8.91 -1.08 -8.51
N ALA A 135 -7.93 -0.88 -9.39
CA ALA A 135 -7.40 -1.95 -10.22
C ALA A 135 -6.81 -3.07 -9.36
N GLU A 136 -6.02 -2.73 -8.34
CA GLU A 136 -5.51 -3.68 -7.35
C GLU A 136 -6.64 -4.46 -6.66
N TYR A 137 -7.65 -3.77 -6.13
CA TYR A 137 -8.78 -4.38 -5.44
C TYR A 137 -9.54 -5.35 -6.34
N LEU A 138 -9.87 -4.95 -7.57
CA LEU A 138 -10.63 -5.79 -8.49
C LEU A 138 -9.86 -7.05 -8.84
N LEU A 139 -8.58 -6.92 -9.16
CA LEU A 139 -7.72 -8.06 -9.48
C LEU A 139 -7.57 -8.99 -8.27
N PHE A 140 -7.31 -8.46 -7.07
CA PHE A 140 -7.26 -9.28 -5.86
C PHE A 140 -8.60 -9.90 -5.52
N TYR A 141 -9.72 -9.22 -5.72
CA TYR A 141 -11.04 -9.77 -5.40
C TYR A 141 -11.36 -10.97 -6.30
N PHE A 142 -11.20 -10.82 -7.61
CA PHE A 142 -11.45 -11.93 -8.53
C PHE A 142 -10.41 -13.05 -8.38
N HIS A 143 -9.14 -12.71 -8.14
CA HIS A 143 -8.11 -13.71 -7.79
C HIS A 143 -8.46 -14.44 -6.47
N SER A 144 -8.86 -13.71 -5.44
CA SER A 144 -9.18 -14.22 -4.09
C SER A 144 -10.37 -15.17 -4.10
N THR A 145 -11.38 -14.95 -4.96
CA THR A 145 -12.52 -15.87 -5.08
C THR A 145 -12.14 -17.27 -5.58
N THR A 146 -10.94 -17.45 -6.13
CA THR A 146 -10.41 -18.79 -6.46
C THR A 146 -9.79 -19.50 -5.26
N HIS A 147 -9.42 -18.78 -4.21
CA HIS A 147 -8.87 -19.32 -2.97
C HIS A 147 -9.98 -19.66 -1.98
N LYS A 148 -9.86 -20.79 -1.28
CA LYS A 148 -10.82 -21.24 -0.26
C LYS A 148 -10.12 -21.48 1.08
N GLY A 149 -10.90 -21.37 2.15
CA GLY A 149 -10.43 -21.55 3.52
C GLY A 149 -9.46 -20.47 3.97
N LEU A 150 -8.44 -20.85 4.74
CA LEU A 150 -7.53 -19.91 5.41
C LEU A 150 -6.86 -18.92 4.44
N GLU A 151 -6.37 -19.41 3.30
CA GLU A 151 -5.73 -18.56 2.28
C GLU A 151 -6.71 -17.51 1.76
N GLY A 152 -7.94 -17.91 1.40
CA GLY A 152 -8.99 -16.99 0.97
C GLY A 152 -9.32 -15.96 2.05
N TYR A 153 -9.37 -16.36 3.32
CA TYR A 153 -9.66 -15.45 4.43
C TYR A 153 -8.62 -14.31 4.56
N TYR A 154 -7.33 -14.62 4.49
CA TYR A 154 -6.27 -13.60 4.51
C TYR A 154 -6.37 -12.66 3.30
N HIS A 155 -6.68 -13.18 2.11
CA HIS A 155 -6.83 -12.35 0.91
C HIS A 155 -8.09 -11.46 0.95
N VAL A 156 -9.18 -11.92 1.57
CA VAL A 156 -10.37 -11.09 1.82
C VAL A 156 -10.04 -9.92 2.76
N LEU A 157 -9.29 -10.17 3.83
CA LEU A 157 -8.84 -9.10 4.73
C LEU A 157 -7.88 -8.12 4.02
N LEU A 158 -7.03 -8.61 3.11
CA LEU A 158 -6.20 -7.76 2.26
C LEU A 158 -7.05 -6.86 1.36
N ALA A 159 -8.04 -7.43 0.67
CA ALA A 159 -8.96 -6.70 -0.19
C ALA A 159 -9.73 -5.62 0.61
N PHE A 160 -10.14 -5.92 1.84
CA PHE A 160 -10.77 -4.94 2.73
C PHE A 160 -9.84 -3.74 3.01
N LEU A 161 -8.56 -3.98 3.32
CA LEU A 161 -7.57 -2.91 3.53
C LEU A 161 -7.33 -2.07 2.27
N ILE A 162 -7.25 -2.70 1.10
CA ILE A 162 -7.16 -1.99 -0.18
C ILE A 162 -8.42 -1.12 -0.40
N GLY A 163 -9.60 -1.63 -0.02
CA GLY A 163 -10.84 -0.85 -0.03
C GLY A 163 -10.76 0.42 0.82
N LEU A 164 -10.10 0.37 1.98
CA LEU A 164 -9.83 1.55 2.81
C LEU A 164 -8.87 2.54 2.11
N CYS A 165 -7.87 2.04 1.38
CA CYS A 165 -6.99 2.88 0.55
C CYS A 165 -7.77 3.61 -0.55
N ILE A 166 -8.73 2.94 -1.21
CA ILE A 166 -9.62 3.57 -2.21
C ILE A 166 -10.46 4.66 -1.55
N ILE A 167 -11.18 4.32 -0.47
CA ILE A 167 -12.10 5.25 0.20
C ILE A 167 -11.36 6.49 0.71
N SER A 168 -10.20 6.30 1.35
CA SER A 168 -9.38 7.41 1.84
C SER A 168 -8.79 8.25 0.70
N SER A 169 -8.35 7.65 -0.41
CA SER A 169 -7.84 8.39 -1.58
C SER A 169 -8.93 9.23 -2.24
N VAL A 170 -10.13 8.67 -2.44
CA VAL A 170 -11.30 9.41 -2.94
C VAL A 170 -11.69 10.52 -1.98
N SER A 171 -11.72 10.23 -0.68
CA SER A 171 -12.01 11.23 0.35
C SER A 171 -10.98 12.36 0.33
N GLY A 172 -9.70 12.06 0.07
CA GLY A 172 -8.64 13.06 -0.07
C GLY A 172 -8.88 14.03 -1.23
N ALA A 173 -9.42 13.53 -2.34
CA ALA A 173 -9.84 14.37 -3.47
C ALA A 173 -11.04 15.26 -3.15
N LEU A 174 -12.00 14.74 -2.36
CA LEU A 174 -13.24 15.46 -2.00
C LEU A 174 -13.03 16.45 -0.85
N LEU A 175 -12.13 16.14 0.08
CA LEU A 175 -11.88 16.89 1.32
C LEU A 175 -10.39 17.28 1.41
N PRO A 176 -9.88 18.12 0.49
CA PRO A 176 -8.44 18.37 0.34
C PRO A 176 -7.80 19.15 1.49
N THR A 177 -8.56 19.61 2.47
CA THR A 177 -8.06 20.31 3.68
C THR A 177 -8.20 19.45 4.95
N SER A 178 -8.65 18.20 4.83
CA SER A 178 -8.92 17.35 5.98
C SER A 178 -7.69 16.55 6.38
N PHE A 179 -7.07 16.93 7.50
CA PHE A 179 -5.95 16.18 8.09
C PHE A 179 -6.30 14.71 8.42
N PRO A 180 -7.45 14.40 9.06
CA PRO A 180 -7.80 13.02 9.35
C PRO A 180 -7.90 12.15 8.10
N VAL A 181 -8.35 12.70 6.96
CA VAL A 181 -8.46 11.97 5.70
C VAL A 181 -7.09 11.62 5.13
N ASP A 182 -6.17 12.58 5.12
CA ASP A 182 -4.78 12.39 4.69
C ASP A 182 -4.06 11.36 5.56
N LEU A 183 -4.26 11.44 6.89
CA LEU A 183 -3.68 10.52 7.84
C LEU A 183 -4.25 9.10 7.70
N CYS A 184 -5.56 8.97 7.53
CA CYS A 184 -6.22 7.68 7.28
C CYS A 184 -5.71 7.00 6.01
N ASN A 185 -5.35 7.78 4.98
CA ASN A 185 -4.74 7.23 3.77
C ASN A 185 -3.39 6.58 4.06
N GLY A 186 -2.50 7.28 4.76
CA GLY A 186 -1.20 6.72 5.18
C GLY A 186 -1.35 5.48 6.08
N ILE A 187 -2.29 5.52 7.03
CA ILE A 187 -2.61 4.38 7.91
C ILE A 187 -3.10 3.17 7.10
N ALA A 188 -4.02 3.37 6.16
CA ALA A 188 -4.55 2.29 5.32
C ALA A 188 -3.45 1.64 4.47
N ILE A 189 -2.58 2.44 3.85
CA ILE A 189 -1.45 1.96 3.05
C ILE A 189 -0.45 1.18 3.93
N ALA A 190 -0.14 1.69 5.13
CA ALA A 190 0.76 1.00 6.06
C ALA A 190 0.16 -0.35 6.52
N LEU A 191 -1.14 -0.38 6.82
CA LEU A 191 -1.86 -1.60 7.17
C LEU A 191 -1.88 -2.61 6.03
N GLN A 192 -2.14 -2.16 4.79
CA GLN A 192 -2.04 -3.00 3.60
C GLN A 192 -0.64 -3.63 3.50
N GLY A 193 0.42 -2.84 3.69
CA GLY A 193 1.81 -3.33 3.72
C GLY A 193 2.08 -4.37 4.81
N ILE A 194 1.64 -4.11 6.06
CA ILE A 194 1.76 -5.08 7.17
C ILE A 194 0.99 -6.36 6.83
N TRP A 195 -0.17 -6.25 6.22
CA TRP A 195 -0.99 -7.41 5.92
C TRP A 195 -0.38 -8.30 4.85
N PHE A 196 0.26 -7.72 3.83
CA PHE A 196 1.11 -8.48 2.91
C PHE A 196 2.19 -9.28 3.64
N TYR A 197 2.86 -8.68 4.63
CA TYR A 197 3.81 -9.40 5.48
C TYR A 197 3.15 -10.54 6.25
N GLN A 198 1.99 -10.31 6.86
CA GLN A 198 1.29 -11.37 7.60
C GLN A 198 0.89 -12.53 6.69
N THR A 199 0.36 -12.23 5.50
CA THR A 199 0.06 -13.23 4.49
C THR A 199 1.32 -14.00 4.09
N ALA A 200 2.46 -13.33 3.86
CA ALA A 200 3.72 -14.00 3.55
C ALA A 200 4.16 -14.98 4.64
N PHE A 201 4.24 -14.51 5.89
CA PHE A 201 4.77 -15.29 7.01
C PHE A 201 3.85 -16.40 7.48
N VAL A 202 2.53 -16.17 7.47
CA VAL A 202 1.55 -17.15 7.93
C VAL A 202 1.25 -18.18 6.85
N LEU A 203 1.00 -17.76 5.61
CA LEU A 203 0.58 -18.69 4.57
C LEU A 203 1.75 -19.41 3.92
N TYR A 204 2.85 -18.71 3.66
CA TYR A 204 3.99 -19.22 2.88
C TYR A 204 5.30 -19.25 3.68
N GLY A 205 5.23 -18.99 4.99
CA GLY A 205 6.38 -18.86 5.87
C GLY A 205 6.31 -19.77 7.11
N PRO A 206 7.13 -19.48 8.13
CA PRO A 206 7.27 -20.33 9.30
C PRO A 206 6.07 -20.26 10.27
N MET A 207 5.12 -19.35 10.06
CA MET A 207 3.98 -19.13 10.98
C MET A 207 2.71 -19.87 10.55
N LEU A 208 2.82 -20.86 9.66
CA LEU A 208 1.67 -21.66 9.22
C LEU A 208 1.00 -22.35 10.43
N PRO A 209 -0.31 -22.16 10.66
CA PRO A 209 -0.98 -22.72 11.82
C PRO A 209 -0.91 -24.24 11.84
N SER A 210 -0.74 -24.82 13.04
CA SER A 210 -0.71 -26.28 13.18
C SER A 210 -2.00 -26.91 12.65
N GLY A 211 -1.87 -27.95 11.84
CA GLY A 211 -2.99 -28.60 11.14
C GLY A 211 -3.22 -28.06 9.72
N CYS A 212 -2.56 -26.96 9.33
CA CYS A 212 -2.53 -26.49 7.94
C CYS A 212 -1.25 -26.96 7.23
N LYS A 213 -1.36 -27.28 5.95
CA LYS A 213 -0.25 -27.68 5.09
C LYS A 213 -0.38 -27.02 3.72
N LEU A 214 0.74 -26.52 3.21
CA LEU A 214 0.87 -26.09 1.83
C LEU A 214 1.13 -27.31 0.95
N ARG A 215 0.20 -27.63 0.05
CA ARG A 215 0.32 -28.76 -0.90
C ARG A 215 -0.04 -28.28 -2.29
N ASP A 216 0.84 -28.52 -3.26
CA ASP A 216 0.64 -28.12 -4.66
C ASP A 216 0.22 -26.64 -4.81
N SER A 217 0.83 -25.78 -3.99
CA SER A 217 0.59 -24.33 -3.91
C SER A 217 -0.79 -23.90 -3.38
N ASN A 218 -1.56 -24.82 -2.78
CA ASN A 218 -2.80 -24.52 -2.08
C ASN A 218 -2.66 -24.82 -0.60
N ILE A 219 -3.23 -23.97 0.26
CA ILE A 219 -3.26 -24.19 1.70
C ILE A 219 -4.50 -24.99 2.08
N THR A 220 -4.27 -26.14 2.71
CA THR A 220 -5.34 -27.02 3.20
C THR A 220 -5.18 -27.22 4.70
N CYS A 221 -6.27 -27.09 5.44
CA CYS A 221 -6.28 -27.22 6.90
C CYS A 221 -7.17 -28.40 7.32
N HIS A 222 -6.59 -29.33 8.08
CA HIS A 222 -7.30 -30.47 8.63
C HIS A 222 -6.90 -30.71 10.10
N PRO A 223 -7.86 -30.97 11.01
CA PRO A 223 -9.31 -30.94 10.79
C PRO A 223 -9.84 -29.50 10.65
N LYS A 224 -11.16 -29.31 10.42
CA LYS A 224 -11.76 -28.00 10.10
C LYS A 224 -11.54 -26.97 11.21
N GLU A 225 -11.41 -27.42 12.46
CA GLU A 225 -11.11 -26.60 13.63
C GLU A 225 -9.76 -25.87 13.50
N SER A 226 -8.79 -26.47 12.81
CA SER A 226 -7.49 -25.82 12.53
C SER A 226 -7.65 -24.60 11.61
N GLU A 227 -8.58 -24.67 10.66
CA GLU A 227 -8.90 -23.55 9.77
C GLU A 227 -9.56 -22.41 10.56
N VAL A 228 -10.60 -22.71 11.34
CA VAL A 228 -11.29 -21.72 12.18
C VAL A 228 -10.33 -21.06 13.17
N ARG A 229 -9.40 -21.83 13.76
CA ARG A 229 -8.36 -21.27 14.62
C ARG A 229 -7.41 -20.35 13.85
N GLY A 230 -7.05 -20.70 12.62
CA GLY A 230 -6.25 -19.85 11.74
C GLY A 230 -6.96 -18.54 11.39
N GLU A 231 -8.26 -18.58 11.11
CA GLU A 231 -9.07 -17.38 10.84
C GLU A 231 -9.20 -16.48 12.09
N LEU A 232 -9.41 -17.07 13.27
CA LEU A 232 -9.41 -16.31 14.52
C LEU A 232 -8.04 -15.68 14.80
N PHE A 233 -6.96 -16.39 14.50
CA PHE A 233 -5.61 -15.86 14.61
C PHE A 233 -5.39 -14.68 13.65
N ALA A 234 -5.88 -14.77 12.41
CA ALA A 234 -5.84 -13.67 11.45
C ALA A 234 -6.56 -12.42 12.00
N ASN A 235 -7.74 -12.57 12.60
CA ASN A 235 -8.44 -11.45 13.23
C ASN A 235 -7.64 -10.82 14.36
N ALA A 236 -7.05 -11.63 15.24
CA ALA A 236 -6.19 -11.13 16.31
C ALA A 236 -4.97 -10.37 15.74
N GLN A 237 -4.33 -10.91 14.70
CA GLN A 237 -3.21 -10.23 14.02
C GLN A 237 -3.65 -8.89 13.42
N LEU A 238 -4.85 -8.81 12.83
CA LEU A 238 -5.39 -7.57 12.29
C LEU A 238 -5.59 -6.52 13.38
N PHE A 239 -6.20 -6.90 14.51
CA PHE A 239 -6.37 -5.99 15.64
C PHE A 239 -5.03 -5.49 16.20
N VAL A 240 -4.05 -6.38 16.32
CA VAL A 240 -2.69 -6.00 16.76
C VAL A 240 -2.03 -5.07 15.76
N ALA A 241 -2.15 -5.32 14.45
CA ALA A 241 -1.61 -4.45 13.41
C ALA A 241 -2.25 -3.05 13.45
N VAL A 242 -3.57 -2.98 13.57
CA VAL A 242 -4.31 -1.72 13.72
C VAL A 242 -3.85 -0.96 14.96
N LEU A 243 -3.78 -1.62 16.11
CA LEU A 243 -3.31 -0.99 17.35
C LEU A 243 -1.88 -0.48 17.22
N ALA A 244 -0.97 -1.28 16.64
CA ALA A 244 0.42 -0.91 16.45
C ALA A 244 0.56 0.33 15.55
N VAL A 245 -0.16 0.39 14.44
CA VAL A 245 -0.13 1.54 13.52
C VAL A 245 -0.74 2.78 14.18
N LEU A 246 -1.84 2.65 14.92
CA LEU A 246 -2.46 3.76 15.64
C LEU A 246 -1.55 4.31 16.75
N VAL A 247 -0.96 3.44 17.57
CA VAL A 247 0.01 3.85 18.60
C VAL A 247 1.22 4.51 17.96
N GLY A 248 1.76 3.94 16.88
CA GLY A 248 2.86 4.55 16.12
C GLY A 248 2.52 5.92 15.56
N THR A 249 1.27 6.12 15.10
CA THR A 249 0.77 7.39 14.58
C THR A 249 0.60 8.43 15.69
N VAL A 250 0.07 8.04 16.84
CA VAL A 250 -0.06 8.95 18.00
C VAL A 250 1.34 9.32 18.52
N ALA A 251 2.26 8.37 18.58
CA ALA A 251 3.63 8.61 19.00
C ALA A 251 4.36 9.54 18.01
N SER A 252 4.19 9.35 16.70
CA SER A 252 4.78 10.23 15.69
C SER A 252 4.22 11.64 15.77
N TYR A 253 2.92 11.79 15.99
CA TYR A 253 2.28 13.08 16.24
C TYR A 253 2.84 13.76 17.51
N GLY A 254 2.88 13.05 18.64
CA GLY A 254 3.41 13.58 19.90
C GLY A 254 4.87 14.00 19.78
N PHE A 255 5.69 13.19 19.12
CA PHE A 255 7.08 13.52 18.83
C PHE A 255 7.20 14.77 17.95
N ALA A 256 6.48 14.83 16.83
CA ALA A 256 6.51 15.97 15.93
C ALA A 256 6.03 17.26 16.62
N ALA A 257 4.92 17.21 17.35
CA ALA A 257 4.40 18.33 18.12
C ALA A 257 5.42 18.84 19.14
N SER A 258 6.07 17.94 19.88
CA SER A 258 7.10 18.31 20.88
C SER A 258 8.32 18.99 20.28
N ARG A 259 8.68 18.65 19.04
CA ARG A 259 9.92 19.11 18.41
C ARG A 259 9.73 20.31 17.49
N TYR A 260 8.56 20.42 16.87
CA TYR A 260 8.27 21.38 15.79
C TYR A 260 7.04 22.27 16.06
N GLY A 261 6.20 21.95 17.05
CA GLY A 261 4.98 22.71 17.37
C GLY A 261 5.22 24.11 17.98
N ASN A 262 6.41 24.38 18.51
CA ASN A 262 6.72 25.65 19.19
C ASN A 262 7.28 26.75 18.27
N CYS A 263 7.26 26.58 16.95
CA CYS A 263 7.84 27.57 16.04
C CYS A 263 6.98 28.84 15.84
N GLU A 264 5.67 28.78 16.13
CA GLU A 264 4.80 29.98 16.07
C GLU A 264 4.87 30.83 17.36
N GLU A 265 5.06 30.24 18.53
CA GLU A 265 5.08 30.97 19.81
C GLU A 265 6.34 31.85 20.02
N LEU A 266 7.47 31.45 19.41
CA LEU A 266 8.71 32.24 19.45
C LEU A 266 8.71 33.40 18.46
N ALA A 267 7.92 33.33 17.39
CA ALA A 267 7.80 34.41 16.41
C ALA A 267 6.81 35.49 16.86
N SER A 268 5.75 35.13 17.61
CA SER A 268 4.80 36.10 18.16
C SER A 268 5.30 36.86 19.39
N ASN A 269 6.29 36.31 20.11
CA ASN A 269 6.93 36.98 21.26
C ASN A 269 8.13 37.84 20.85
N ALA A 270 8.45 37.92 19.56
CA ALA A 270 9.53 38.72 19.00
C ALA A 270 9.04 39.91 18.14
N SER A 271 7.72 40.17 18.11
CA SER A 271 7.09 41.29 17.39
C SER A 271 6.47 42.30 18.34
#